data_AF-T1APF6-F1
#
_entry.id   AF-T1APF6-F1
#
_cell.length_a   1.000
_cell.length_b   1.000
_cell.length_c   1.000
_cell.angle_alpha   90.00
_cell.angle_beta   90.00
_cell.angle_gamma   90.00
#
_symmetry.space_group_name_H-M   'P 1'
#
loop_
_entity.id
_entity.type
_entity.pdbx_description
1 polymer ?
#
loop_
_entity_poly.entity_id
_entity_poly.type
_entity_poly.pdbx_seq_one_letter_code
_entity_poly.pdbx_strand_id
1 'polypeptide(L)' 'MTRMLPGEWEKVYGHPVYFAETFVDTTRHRGTCYRAANWQFLGRTQGRGKDDLTHRPNRTVKDVLG' A
#
# COMPACT_ATOMS: atom_id res chain seq x y z
N MET A 1 -8.45 8.23 -8.18
CA MET A 1 -8.05 9.27 -7.20
C MET A 1 -6.54 9.52 -7.22
N THR A 2 -5.67 8.51 -7.23
CA THR A 2 -4.21 8.66 -7.15
C THR A 2 -3.58 9.54 -8.23
N ARG A 3 -4.20 9.66 -9.42
CA ARG A 3 -3.68 10.49 -10.53
C ARG A 3 -3.50 11.98 -10.18
N MET A 4 -4.33 12.54 -9.30
CA MET A 4 -4.24 13.96 -8.92
C MET A 4 -3.28 14.18 -7.74
N LEU A 5 -2.88 13.12 -7.05
CA LEU A 5 -2.10 13.19 -5.82
C LEU A 5 -0.78 13.96 -5.98
N PRO A 6 0.04 13.75 -7.05
CA PRO A 6 1.30 14.47 -7.18
C PRO A 6 1.10 15.98 -7.25
N GLY A 7 0.12 16.45 -8.03
CA GLY A 7 -0.14 17.88 -8.23
C GLY A 7 -0.77 18.55 -7.00
N GLU A 8 -1.70 17.87 -6.31
CA GLU A 8 -2.29 18.42 -5.08
C GLU A 8 -1.29 18.47 -3.93
N TRP A 9 -0.38 17.49 -3.85
CA TRP A 9 0.68 17.47 -2.84
C TRP A 9 1.72 18.57 -3.08
N GLU A 10 2.13 18.77 -4.34
CA GLU A 10 3.11 19.79 -4.71
C GLU A 10 2.63 21.21 -4.38
N LYS A 11 1.34 21.51 -4.56
CA LYS A 11 0.76 22.80 -4.20
C LYS A 11 0.94 23.16 -2.72
N VAL A 12 0.99 22.16 -1.83
CA VAL A 12 1.07 22.36 -0.37
C VAL A 12 2.51 22.25 0.12
N TYR A 13 3.29 21.31 -0.42
CA TYR A 13 4.60 20.93 0.13
C TYR A 13 5.80 21.25 -0.79
N GLY A 14 5.56 21.77 -2.00
CA GLY A 14 6.62 22.23 -2.90
C GLY A 14 7.41 21.12 -3.60
N HIS A 15 6.95 19.87 -3.55
CA HIS A 15 7.50 18.74 -4.29
C HIS A 15 6.39 17.72 -4.63
N PRO A 16 6.49 16.90 -5.68
CA PRO A 16 5.45 15.92 -6.00
C PRO A 16 5.57 14.63 -5.16
N VAL A 17 4.49 13.83 -5.17
CA VAL A 17 4.51 12.42 -4.74
C VAL A 17 4.89 11.54 -5.93
N TYR A 18 5.98 10.77 -5.79
CA TYR A 18 6.47 9.90 -6.86
C TYR A 18 5.81 8.53 -6.89
N PHE A 19 5.34 8.05 -5.73
CA PHE A 19 4.85 6.69 -5.59
C PHE A 19 3.85 6.60 -4.45
N ALA A 20 2.81 5.79 -4.64
CA ALA A 20 1.79 5.53 -3.63
C ALA A 20 1.51 4.03 -3.61
N GLU A 21 1.64 3.42 -2.44
CA GLU A 21 1.31 2.01 -2.22
C GLU A 21 0.20 1.87 -1.17
N THR A 22 -0.44 0.70 -1.17
CA THR A 22 -1.48 0.32 -0.22
C THR A 22 -1.34 -1.14 0.18
N PHE A 23 -1.92 -1.50 1.33
CA PHE A 23 -1.79 -2.81 1.94
C PHE A 23 -3.17 -3.43 2.15
N VAL A 24 -3.47 -4.47 1.37
CA VAL A 24 -4.76 -5.17 1.40
C VAL A 24 -4.63 -6.46 2.19
N ASP A 25 -5.36 -6.57 3.29
CA ASP A 25 -5.54 -7.85 3.98
C ASP A 25 -6.55 -8.72 3.22
N THR A 26 -6.03 -9.70 2.48
CA THR A 26 -6.83 -10.59 1.63
C THR A 26 -7.76 -11.51 2.40
N THR A 27 -7.56 -11.66 3.71
CA THR A 27 -8.48 -12.43 4.57
C THR A 27 -9.81 -11.70 4.79
N ARG A 28 -9.82 -10.37 4.61
CA ARG A 28 -11.00 -9.51 4.83
C ARG A 28 -11.52 -8.90 3.53
N HIS A 29 -10.62 -8.55 2.61
CA HIS A 29 -10.97 -7.81 1.41
C HIS A 29 -10.21 -8.31 0.18
N ARG A 30 -10.89 -8.47 -0.95
CA ARG A 30 -10.26 -8.89 -2.21
C ARG A 30 -9.47 -7.78 -2.91
N GLY A 31 -9.44 -6.55 -2.41
CA GLY A 31 -8.72 -5.44 -3.05
C GLY A 31 -9.23 -5.06 -4.45
N THR A 32 -10.48 -5.41 -4.78
CA THR A 32 -11.04 -5.24 -6.14
C THR A 32 -11.02 -3.79 -6.60
N CYS A 33 -11.31 -2.82 -5.72
CA CYS A 33 -11.31 -1.40 -6.08
C CYS A 33 -9.93 -0.89 -6.52
N TYR A 34 -8.86 -1.34 -5.86
CA TYR A 34 -7.49 -1.00 -6.23
C TYR A 34 -7.12 -1.61 -7.58
N ARG A 35 -7.42 -2.89 -7.81
CA ARG A 35 -7.21 -3.54 -9.11
C ARG A 35 -7.99 -2.86 -10.24
N ALA A 36 -9.25 -2.52 -9.99
CA ALA A 36 -10.10 -1.81 -10.95
C ALA A 36 -9.58 -0.38 -11.23
N ALA A 37 -8.86 0.22 -10.29
CA ALA A 37 -8.17 1.49 -10.46
C ALA A 37 -6.76 1.35 -11.07
N ASN A 38 -6.42 0.19 -11.65
CA ASN A 38 -5.12 -0.14 -12.27
C ASN A 38 -3.93 -0.14 -11.32
N TRP A 39 -4.14 -0.39 -10.02
CA TRP A 39 -3.04 -0.64 -9.10
C TRP A 39 -2.47 -2.05 -9.35
N GLN A 40 -1.16 -2.16 -9.43
CA GLN A 40 -0.45 -3.38 -9.75
C GLN A 40 -0.01 -4.10 -8.48
N PHE A 41 0.08 -5.42 -8.54
CA PHE A 41 0.59 -6.22 -7.42
C PHE A 41 2.11 -6.13 -7.35
N LEU A 42 2.63 -5.76 -6.18
CA LEU A 42 4.05 -5.54 -5.95
C LEU A 42 4.69 -6.61 -5.08
N GLY A 43 3.88 -7.37 -4.32
CA GLY A 43 4.36 -8.40 -3.42
C GLY A 43 3.49 -8.54 -2.17
N ARG A 44 4.03 -9.21 -1.16
CA ARG A 44 3.34 -9.43 0.12
C ARG A 44 4.18 -8.94 1.28
N THR A 45 3.50 -8.41 2.30
CA THR A 45 4.15 -8.11 3.58
C THR A 45 4.59 -9.40 4.28
N GLN A 46 5.56 -9.30 5.17
CA GLN A 46 6.05 -10.46 5.92
C GLN A 46 5.18 -10.82 7.13
N GLY A 47 4.03 -10.15 7.31
CA GLY A 47 3.15 -10.36 8.47
C GLY A 47 3.80 -10.00 9.81
N ARG A 48 4.76 -9.07 9.83
CA ARG A 48 5.49 -8.63 11.02
C ARG A 48 5.04 -7.24 11.46
N GLY A 49 4.95 -7.03 12.77
CA GLY A 49 4.70 -5.71 13.35
C GLY A 49 5.96 -4.82 13.37
N LYS A 50 5.78 -3.54 13.73
CA LYS A 50 6.88 -2.56 13.83
C LYS A 50 7.99 -3.01 14.80
N ASP A 51 7.59 -3.55 15.94
CA ASP A 51 8.50 -3.92 17.04
C ASP A 51 8.74 -5.44 17.07
N ASP A 52 8.89 -6.07 15.89
CA ASP A 52 9.21 -7.49 15.81
C ASP A 52 10.65 -7.76 16.25
N LEU A 53 10.80 -8.72 17.17
CA LEU A 53 12.09 -9.20 17.69
C LEU A 53 12.39 -10.64 17.28
N THR A 54 11.42 -11.33 16.66
CA THR A 54 11.46 -12.79 16.48
C THR A 54 11.55 -13.21 15.03
N HIS A 55 11.34 -12.29 14.08
CA HIS A 55 11.23 -12.55 12.65
C HIS A 55 10.11 -13.54 12.29
N ARG A 56 9.22 -13.84 13.24
CA ARG A 56 8.06 -14.70 13.04
C ARG A 56 6.84 -13.83 12.71
N PRO A 57 6.03 -14.22 11.71
CA PRO A 57 4.79 -13.52 11.44
C PRO A 57 3.87 -13.55 12.66
N ASN A 58 3.41 -12.39 13.11
CA ASN A 58 2.42 -12.24 14.18
C ASN A 58 1.21 -11.39 13.77
N ARG A 59 1.19 -10.93 12.52
CA ARG A 59 0.09 -10.20 11.85
C ARG A 59 -0.28 -10.90 10.55
N THR A 60 -1.42 -10.49 10.00
CA THR A 60 -1.84 -10.95 8.68
C THR A 60 -0.84 -10.50 7.60
N VAL A 61 -0.54 -11.41 6.69
CA VAL A 61 0.19 -11.12 5.45
C VAL A 61 -0.75 -10.35 4.53
N LYS A 62 -0.29 -9.21 4.02
CA LYS A 62 -1.08 -8.32 3.18
C LYS A 62 -0.48 -8.28 1.78
N ASP A 63 -1.33 -8.22 0.76
CA ASP A 63 -0.90 -7.90 -0.59
C ASP A 63 -0.56 -6.40 -0.64
N VAL A 64 0.58 -6.06 -1.26
CA VAL A 64 1.01 -4.69 -1.53
C VAL A 64 0.64 -4.36 -2.97
N LEU A 65 -0.07 -3.25 -3.15
CA LEU A 65 -0.43 -2.73 -4.47
C LEU A 65 0.11 -1.31 -4.64
N GLY A 66 0.48 -0.91 -5.87
CA GLY A 66 0.89 0.45 -6.23
C GLY A 66 0.90 0.72 -7.73
#